data_AF-A0A0A2A2V6-F1
#
_entry.id   AF-A0A0A2A2V6-F1
#
_cell.length_a   1.000
_cell.length_b   1.000
_cell.length_c   1.000
_cell.angle_alpha   90.00
_cell.angle_beta   90.00
_cell.angle_gamma   90.00
#
_symmetry.space_group_name_H-M   'P 1'
#
loop_
_entity.id
_entity.type
_entity.pdbx_description
1 polymer ?
#
loop_
_entity_poly.entity_id
_entity_poly.type
_entity_poly.pdbx_seq_one_letter_code
_entity_poly.pdbx_strand_id
1 'polypeptide(L)'
;MIIFFVFLILGVIFFVYKKNKSKKPKNFKLDKFKNKLQSTQTNIERIFLREEEKTFSDPNINIYIRNYDNEDNINRKSNIHRARLSKFKKSKLNGEMIFQDEEQRIYKFNNGKKVYL
;
A
#
# COMPACT_ATOMS: atom_id res chain seq x y z
N MET A 1 26.16 17.73 58.19
CA MET A 1 25.70 18.73 57.21
C MET A 1 26.53 18.75 55.92
N ILE A 2 27.87 18.84 55.98
CA ILE A 2 28.74 18.89 54.79
C ILE A 2 28.54 17.70 53.82
N ILE A 3 28.44 16.47 54.35
CA ILE A 3 28.20 15.26 53.54
C ILE A 3 26.90 15.34 52.74
N PHE A 4 25.83 15.89 53.33
CA PHE A 4 24.56 16.08 52.64
C PHE A 4 24.69 17.07 51.48
N PHE A 5 25.43 18.17 51.67
CA PHE A 5 25.72 19.14 50.60
C PHE A 5 26.54 18.52 49.46
N VAL A 6 27.50 17.62 49.77
CA VAL A 6 28.27 16.90 48.74
C VAL A 6 27.37 16.01 47.89
N PHE A 7 26.45 15.25 48.50
CA PHE A 7 25.48 14.44 47.76
C PHE A 7 24.53 15.29 46.91
N LEU A 8 24.14 16.46 47.40
CA LEU A 8 23.26 17.38 46.68
C LEU A 8 23.96 17.96 45.43
N ILE A 9 25.24 18.34 45.56
CA ILE A 9 26.07 18.80 44.44
C ILE A 9 26.26 17.69 43.40
N LEU A 10 26.58 16.47 43.82
CA LEU A 10 26.72 15.32 42.92
C LEU A 10 25.41 14.99 42.20
N GLY A 11 24.28 15.09 42.89
CA GLY A 11 22.94 14.91 42.30
C GLY A 11 22.65 15.94 41.21
N VAL A 12 22.96 17.22 41.45
CA VAL A 12 22.80 18.29 40.45
C VAL A 12 23.72 18.07 39.25
N ILE A 13 24.98 17.73 39.47
CA ILE A 13 25.95 17.44 38.39
C ILE A 13 25.46 16.26 37.52
N PHE A 14 24.97 15.19 38.16
CA PHE A 14 24.40 14.04 37.46
C PHE A 14 23.17 14.42 36.61
N PHE A 15 22.28 15.25 37.16
CA PHE A 15 21.08 15.70 36.46
C PHE A 15 21.41 16.56 35.23
N VAL A 16 22.39 17.47 35.37
CA VAL A 16 22.88 18.31 34.27
C VAL A 16 23.55 17.47 33.19
N TYR A 17 24.41 16.53 33.57
CA TYR A 17 25.08 15.62 32.62
C TYR A 17 24.08 14.77 31.84
N LYS A 18 23.08 14.19 32.52
CA LYS A 18 22.00 13.41 31.89
C LYS A 18 21.19 14.25 30.90
N LYS A 19 20.89 15.51 31.23
CA LYS A 19 20.13 16.44 30.38
C LYS A 19 20.91 16.88 29.14
N ASN A 20 22.24 16.94 29.21
CA ASN A 20 23.08 17.30 28.07
C ASN A 20 23.34 16.09 27.14
N LYS A 21 23.47 14.87 27.68
CA LYS A 21 23.70 13.66 26.88
C LYS A 21 22.49 13.24 26.02
N SER A 22 21.28 13.63 26.41
CA SER A 22 20.04 13.35 25.65
C SER A 22 19.86 14.26 24.43
N LYS A 23 20.59 15.38 24.35
CA LYS A 23 20.58 16.28 23.19
C LYS A 23 21.57 15.79 22.13
N LYS A 24 21.31 14.64 21.50
CA LYS A 24 21.93 14.36 20.20
C LYS A 24 21.47 15.48 19.25
N PRO A 25 22.38 16.19 18.55
CA PRO A 25 21.96 17.15 17.55
C PRO A 25 21.17 16.39 16.48
N LYS A 26 19.85 16.61 16.43
CA LYS A 26 19.04 16.13 15.30
C LYS A 26 19.62 16.78 14.06
N ASN A 27 20.12 15.98 13.14
CA ASN A 27 20.64 16.49 11.89
C ASN A 27 19.43 16.91 11.04
N PHE A 28 18.93 18.12 11.28
CA PHE A 28 17.63 18.63 10.81
C PHE A 28 17.44 18.49 9.30
N LYS A 29 18.54 18.59 8.54
CA LYS A 29 18.54 18.37 7.08
C LYS A 29 18.22 16.92 6.71
N LEU A 30 18.81 15.96 7.41
CA LEU A 30 18.62 14.52 7.17
C LEU A 30 17.20 14.08 7.55
N ASP A 31 16.69 14.54 8.70
CA ASP A 31 15.32 14.25 9.14
C ASP A 31 14.28 14.87 8.18
N LYS A 32 14.51 16.12 7.73
CA LYS A 32 13.66 16.77 6.73
C LYS A 32 13.65 16.00 5.42
N PHE A 33 14.79 15.49 4.97
CA PHE A 33 14.89 14.67 3.77
C PHE A 33 14.14 13.34 3.92
N LYS A 34 14.35 12.61 5.03
CA LYS A 34 13.64 11.36 5.32
C LYS A 34 12.13 11.56 5.36
N ASN A 35 11.65 12.60 6.05
CA ASN A 35 10.23 12.90 6.13
C ASN A 35 9.63 13.27 4.75
N LYS A 36 10.40 13.96 3.90
CA LYS A 36 9.98 14.26 2.53
C LYS A 36 9.88 12.99 1.67
N LEU A 37 10.85 12.08 1.79
CA LEU A 37 10.79 10.79 1.11
C LEU A 37 9.60 9.95 1.59
N GLN A 38 9.40 9.83 2.89
CA GLN A 38 8.28 9.07 3.46
C GLN A 38 6.92 9.65 3.03
N SER A 39 6.76 10.98 3.07
CA SER A 39 5.52 11.61 2.59
C SER A 39 5.29 11.44 1.10
N THR A 40 6.36 11.41 0.29
CA THR A 40 6.26 11.10 -1.14
C THR A 40 5.80 9.66 -1.36
N GLN A 41 6.39 8.70 -0.63
CA GLN A 41 6.00 7.29 -0.67
C GLN A 41 4.53 7.10 -0.27
N THR A 42 4.09 7.71 0.82
CA THR A 42 2.67 7.65 1.24
C THR A 42 1.72 8.28 0.22
N ASN A 43 2.13 9.35 -0.46
CA ASN A 43 1.32 9.95 -1.52
C ASN A 43 1.20 9.03 -2.74
N ILE A 44 2.29 8.36 -3.11
CA ILE A 44 2.30 7.35 -4.19
C ILE A 44 1.37 6.18 -3.83
N GLU A 45 1.46 5.66 -2.61
CA GLU A 45 0.58 4.59 -2.11
C GLU A 45 -0.90 4.97 -2.19
N ARG A 46 -1.26 6.19 -1.79
CA ARG A 46 -2.65 6.67 -1.91
C ARG A 46 -3.12 6.75 -3.36
N ILE A 47 -2.26 7.14 -4.30
CA ILE A 47 -2.62 7.19 -5.72
C ILE A 47 -2.90 5.77 -6.22
N PHE A 48 -2.03 4.81 -5.90
CA PHE A 48 -2.24 3.40 -6.26
C PHE A 48 -3.53 2.82 -5.67
N LEU A 49 -3.82 3.10 -4.39
CA LEU A 49 -5.05 2.65 -3.75
C LEU A 49 -6.30 3.22 -4.44
N ARG A 50 -6.29 4.51 -4.79
CA ARG A 50 -7.42 5.14 -5.51
C ARG A 50 -7.63 4.55 -6.90
N GLU A 51 -6.55 4.25 -7.63
CA GLU A 51 -6.65 3.59 -8.92
C GLU A 51 -7.20 2.17 -8.79
N GLU A 52 -6.79 1.46 -7.74
CA GLU A 52 -7.27 0.11 -7.45
C GLU A 52 -8.76 0.12 -7.07
N GLU A 53 -9.21 1.04 -6.23
CA GLU A 53 -10.64 1.22 -5.88
C GLU A 53 -11.51 1.52 -7.10
N LYS A 54 -11.04 2.41 -7.99
CA LYS A 54 -11.72 2.71 -9.26
C LYS A 54 -11.81 1.47 -10.13
N THR A 55 -10.72 0.72 -10.24
CA THR A 55 -10.70 -0.53 -10.99
C THR A 55 -11.69 -1.51 -10.33
N PHE A 56 -11.56 -1.82 -9.05
CA PHE A 56 -12.43 -2.75 -8.35
C PHE A 56 -13.93 -2.46 -8.51
N SER A 57 -14.33 -1.18 -8.48
CA SER A 57 -15.74 -0.76 -8.50
C SER A 57 -16.43 -0.89 -9.87
N ASP A 58 -15.71 -0.75 -10.98
CA ASP A 58 -16.31 -0.83 -12.33
C ASP A 58 -15.83 -2.08 -13.09
N PRO A 59 -16.70 -3.08 -13.34
CA PRO A 59 -16.30 -4.30 -14.04
C PRO A 59 -15.95 -4.09 -15.52
N ASN A 60 -16.30 -2.95 -16.13
CA ASN A 60 -16.02 -2.65 -17.53
C ASN A 60 -14.60 -2.07 -17.74
N ILE A 61 -13.97 -1.54 -16.69
CA ILE A 61 -12.57 -1.08 -16.75
C ILE A 61 -11.67 -2.30 -16.96
N ASN A 62 -10.85 -2.24 -18.02
CA ASN A 62 -9.99 -3.36 -18.41
C ASN A 62 -8.83 -3.56 -17.44
N ILE A 63 -8.65 -4.80 -16.98
CA ILE A 63 -7.47 -5.23 -16.23
C ILE A 63 -6.46 -5.80 -17.24
N TYR A 64 -5.29 -5.18 -17.35
CA TYR A 64 -4.22 -5.65 -18.21
C TYR A 64 -3.18 -6.44 -17.42
N ILE A 65 -3.05 -7.72 -17.71
CA ILE A 65 -1.92 -8.55 -17.29
C ILE A 65 -0.89 -8.50 -18.43
N ARG A 66 0.24 -7.83 -18.17
CA ARG A 66 1.33 -7.66 -19.14
C ARG A 66 2.41 -8.71 -18.90
N ASN A 67 3.16 -9.04 -19.95
CA ASN A 67 4.25 -10.03 -19.87
C ASN A 67 5.39 -9.61 -18.93
N TYR A 68 5.55 -8.32 -18.68
CA TYR A 68 6.58 -7.77 -17.79
C TYR A 68 6.05 -7.50 -16.36
N ASP A 69 4.80 -7.84 -16.05
CA ASP A 69 4.30 -7.72 -14.69
C ASP A 69 5.00 -8.75 -13.79
N ASN A 70 5.39 -8.32 -12.60
CA ASN A 70 5.87 -9.25 -11.57
C ASN A 70 4.70 -10.09 -11.01
N GLU A 71 5.05 -11.17 -10.32
CA GLU A 71 4.08 -12.10 -9.75
C GLU A 71 3.09 -11.41 -8.79
N ASP A 72 3.55 -10.48 -7.96
CA ASP A 72 2.68 -9.71 -7.06
C ASP A 72 1.61 -8.90 -7.82
N ASN A 73 2.01 -8.21 -8.90
CA ASN A 73 1.06 -7.46 -9.71
C ASN A 73 0.09 -8.38 -10.45
N ILE A 74 0.57 -9.53 -10.95
CA ILE A 74 -0.27 -10.53 -11.61
C ILE A 74 -1.32 -11.07 -10.61
N ASN A 75 -0.89 -11.43 -9.40
CA ASN A 75 -1.76 -11.95 -8.34
C ASN A 75 -2.78 -10.91 -7.91
N ARG A 76 -2.35 -9.67 -7.69
CA ARG A 76 -3.27 -8.56 -7.33
C ARG A 76 -4.32 -8.32 -8.41
N LYS A 77 -3.91 -8.19 -9.67
CA LYS A 77 -4.82 -8.00 -10.81
C LYS A 77 -5.80 -9.17 -10.98
N SER A 78 -5.30 -10.40 -10.81
CA SER A 78 -6.11 -11.62 -10.86
C SER A 78 -7.15 -11.67 -9.72
N ASN A 79 -6.77 -11.24 -8.51
CA ASN A 79 -7.68 -11.18 -7.38
C ASN A 79 -8.77 -10.13 -7.58
N ILE A 80 -8.44 -8.95 -8.10
CA ILE A 80 -9.45 -7.93 -8.47
C ILE A 80 -10.41 -8.51 -9.51
N HIS A 81 -9.90 -9.21 -10.52
CA HIS A 81 -10.72 -9.82 -11.56
C HIS A 81 -11.71 -10.85 -10.98
N ARG A 82 -11.22 -11.77 -10.13
CA ARG A 82 -12.05 -12.77 -9.44
C ARG A 82 -13.11 -12.13 -8.55
N ALA A 83 -12.75 -11.12 -7.77
CA ALA A 83 -13.67 -10.42 -6.90
C ALA A 83 -14.79 -9.72 -7.71
N ARG A 84 -14.44 -9.10 -8.85
CA ARG A 84 -15.43 -8.51 -9.77
C ARG A 84 -16.36 -9.57 -10.37
N LEU A 85 -15.84 -10.72 -10.80
CA LEU A 85 -16.68 -11.82 -11.29
C LEU A 85 -17.66 -12.27 -10.22
N SER A 86 -17.20 -12.47 -8.99
CA SER A 86 -18.07 -12.85 -7.87
C SER A 86 -19.16 -11.81 -7.59
N LYS A 87 -18.83 -10.52 -7.62
CA LYS A 87 -19.74 -9.42 -7.25
C LYS A 87 -20.70 -9.02 -8.37
N PHE A 88 -20.18 -8.85 -9.59
CA PHE A 88 -20.90 -8.30 -10.73
C PHE A 88 -21.26 -9.32 -11.81
N LYS A 89 -20.81 -10.58 -11.66
CA LYS A 89 -20.95 -11.66 -12.66
C LYS A 89 -20.29 -11.37 -14.00
N LYS A 90 -19.48 -10.31 -14.08
CA LYS A 90 -18.71 -9.92 -15.27
C LYS A 90 -17.46 -9.13 -14.88
N SER A 91 -16.43 -9.20 -15.73
CA SER A 91 -15.19 -8.44 -15.56
C SER A 91 -14.42 -8.39 -16.86
N LYS A 92 -13.85 -7.22 -17.20
CA LYS A 92 -13.01 -7.06 -18.39
C LYS A 92 -11.54 -7.39 -18.09
N LEU A 93 -10.98 -8.33 -18.82
CA LEU A 93 -9.60 -8.80 -18.69
C LEU A 93 -8.92 -8.86 -20.05
N ASN A 94 -7.74 -8.24 -20.18
CA ASN A 94 -6.95 -8.21 -21.41
C ASN A 94 -7.74 -7.81 -22.68
N GLY A 95 -8.76 -6.98 -22.52
CA GLY A 95 -9.59 -6.46 -23.61
C GLY A 95 -10.89 -7.25 -23.82
N GLU A 96 -10.99 -8.46 -23.28
CA GLU A 96 -12.17 -9.32 -23.40
C GLU A 96 -13.11 -9.17 -22.19
N MET A 97 -14.41 -9.18 -22.45
CA MET A 97 -15.42 -9.27 -21.40
C MET A 97 -15.62 -10.74 -21.02
N ILE A 98 -15.34 -11.04 -19.76
CA ILE A 98 -15.52 -12.35 -19.16
C ILE A 98 -16.73 -12.31 -18.24
N PHE A 99 -17.51 -13.38 -18.24
CA PHE A 99 -18.75 -13.52 -17.48
C PHE A 99 -18.73 -14.78 -16.63
N GLN A 100 -19.48 -14.75 -15.54
CA GLN A 100 -19.70 -15.89 -14.65
C GLN A 100 -21.19 -16.18 -14.56
N ASP A 101 -21.59 -17.43 -14.73
CA ASP A 101 -22.99 -17.84 -14.53
C ASP A 101 -23.30 -18.22 -13.07
N GLU A 102 -24.53 -18.68 -12.82
CA GLU A 102 -25.00 -19.07 -11.48
C GLU A 102 -24.29 -20.32 -10.96
N GLU A 103 -23.87 -21.22 -11.87
CA GLU A 103 -23.06 -22.42 -11.57
C GLU A 103 -21.56 -22.10 -11.43
N GLN A 104 -21.20 -20.81 -11.38
CA GLN A 104 -19.83 -20.31 -11.31
C GLN A 104 -18.95 -20.63 -12.54
N ARG A 105 -19.53 -21.11 -13.65
CA ARG A 105 -18.79 -21.36 -14.89
C ARG A 105 -18.45 -20.05 -15.58
N ILE A 106 -17.24 -20.00 -16.13
CA ILE A 106 -16.73 -18.83 -16.81
C ILE A 106 -17.00 -18.95 -18.31
N TYR A 107 -17.44 -17.86 -18.93
CA TYR A 107 -17.67 -17.80 -20.36
C TYR A 107 -17.36 -16.43 -20.94
N LYS A 108 -17.18 -16.39 -22.25
CA LYS A 108 -17.11 -15.15 -23.03
C LYS A 108 -18.03 -15.24 -24.24
N PHE A 109 -18.32 -14.09 -24.83
CA PHE A 109 -18.99 -14.04 -26.12
C PHE A 109 -17.95 -13.94 -27.23
N ASN A 110 -17.98 -14.88 -28.17
CA ASN A 110 -17.19 -14.82 -29.39
C ASN A 110 -18.15 -14.70 -30.58
N ASN A 111 -18.11 -13.58 -31.30
CA ASN A 111 -19.03 -13.27 -32.41
C ASN A 111 -20.51 -13.51 -32.05
N GLY A 112 -20.93 -13.09 -30.85
CA GLY A 112 -22.29 -13.25 -30.35
C GLY A 112 -22.66 -14.64 -29.81
N LYS A 113 -21.78 -15.64 -29.94
CA LYS A 113 -21.98 -16.98 -29.37
C LYS A 113 -21.33 -17.09 -27.99
N LYS A 114 -22.05 -17.69 -27.04
CA LYS A 114 -21.54 -18.00 -25.71
C LYS A 114 -20.55 -19.17 -25.82
N VAL A 115 -19.32 -18.96 -25.36
CA VAL A 115 -18.24 -19.95 -25.32
C VAL A 115 -17.73 -20.04 -23.90
N TYR A 116 -17.82 -21.21 -23.29
CA TYR A 116 -17.25 -21.47 -21.96
C TYR A 116 -15.73 -21.60 -22.04
N LEU A 117 -15.04 -21.13 -21.00
CA LEU A 117 -13.58 -21.12 -20.88
C LEU A 117 -13.09 -22.21 -19.93
#